data_AF-A0A9D5IVL7-F1
#
_entry.id   AF-A0A9D5IVL7-F1
#
_cell.length_a   1.000
_cell.length_b   1.000
_cell.length_c   1.000
_cell.angle_alpha   90.00
_cell.angle_beta   90.00
_cell.angle_gamma   90.00
#
_symmetry.space_group_name_H-M   'P 1'
#
loop_
_entity.id
_entity.type
_entity.pdbx_description
1 polymer ?
#
loop_
_entity_poly.entity_id
_entity_poly.type
_entity_poly.pdbx_seq_one_letter_code
_entity_poly.pdbx_strand_id
1 'polypeptide(L)' 'MTKTNKPLSELTYEQAFSELDAIVEAMENEQQPLDEAMKLFERGQMLAQYCAALLDNAELRIKELNAVKPSIERDD' A
#
# COMPACT_ATOMS: atom_id res chain seq x y z
N MET A 1 14.73 -4.01 14.17
CA MET A 1 13.71 -5.03 14.50
C MET A 1 12.47 -4.63 13.70
N THR A 2 11.95 -5.31 12.69
CA THR A 2 11.90 -6.74 12.32
C THR A 2 11.88 -6.87 10.78
N LYS A 3 12.88 -7.52 10.16
CA LYS A 3 12.77 -7.98 8.77
C LYS A 3 11.95 -9.27 8.77
N THR A 4 10.62 -9.15 8.84
CA THR A 4 9.71 -10.29 8.69
C THR A 4 9.00 -10.14 7.36
N ASN A 5 9.30 -11.05 6.44
CA ASN A 5 8.72 -11.15 5.11
C ASN A 5 7.26 -11.65 5.22
N LYS A 6 6.40 -10.85 5.85
CA LYS A 6 5.00 -11.21 6.09
C LYS A 6 4.24 -11.28 4.76
N PRO A 7 3.27 -12.20 4.64
CA PRO A 7 2.33 -12.20 3.52
C PRO A 7 1.65 -10.83 3.41
N LEU A 8 1.48 -10.31 2.18
CA LEU A 8 0.85 -9.01 1.95
C LEU A 8 -0.54 -8.93 2.58
N SER A 9 -1.29 -10.03 2.54
CA SER A 9 -2.64 -10.16 3.11
C SER A 9 -2.72 -9.94 4.62
N GLU A 10 -1.59 -9.95 5.33
CA GLU A 10 -1.51 -9.70 6.77
C GLU A 10 -1.09 -8.26 7.11
N LEU A 11 -0.77 -7.44 6.10
CA LEU A 11 -0.30 -6.08 6.28
C LEU A 11 -1.47 -5.08 6.24
N THR A 12 -1.47 -4.12 7.16
CA THR A 12 -2.27 -2.90 7.00
C THR A 12 -1.64 -2.00 5.93
N TYR A 13 -2.38 -0.98 5.49
CA TYR A 13 -1.85 0.02 4.55
C TYR A 13 -0.57 0.68 5.10
N GLU A 14 -0.60 1.13 6.35
CA GLU A 14 0.53 1.83 6.98
C GLU A 14 1.76 0.92 7.10
N GLN A 15 1.55 -0.37 7.39
CA GLN A 15 2.63 -1.35 7.46
C GLN A 15 3.24 -1.62 6.08
N ALA A 16 2.39 -1.82 5.06
CA ALA A 16 2.87 -2.05 3.69
C ALA A 16 3.59 -0.82 3.13
N PHE A 17 3.06 0.38 3.38
CA PHE A 17 3.69 1.64 2.98
C PHE A 17 5.01 1.88 3.69
N SER A 18 5.09 1.65 5.01
CA SER A 18 6.34 1.77 5.76
C SER A 18 7.40 0.77 5.30
N GLU A 19 7.02 -0.45 4.94
CA GLU A 19 7.95 -1.43 4.37
C GLU A 19 8.43 -1.00 2.98
N LEU A 20 7.54 -0.46 2.15
CA LEU A 20 7.89 0.06 0.83
C LEU A 20 8.88 1.23 0.92
N ASP A 21 8.64 2.17 1.84
CA ASP A 21 9.53 3.33 2.05
C ASP A 21 10.94 2.88 2.47
N ALA A 22 11.03 1.92 3.39
CA ALA A 22 12.31 1.32 3.79
C ALA A 22 13.02 0.58 2.64
N ILE A 23 12.28 0.00 1.71
CA ILE A 23 12.84 -0.63 0.51
C ILE A 23 13.42 0.42 -0.44
N VAL A 24 12.69 1.53 -0.66
CA VAL A 24 13.18 2.64 -1.48
C VAL A 24 14.48 3.19 -0.90
N GLU A 25 14.51 3.48 0.42
CA GLU A 25 15.70 3.95 1.11
C GLU A 25 16.88 2.96 0.98
N ALA A 26 16.62 1.66 1.08
CA ALA A 26 17.66 0.64 0.90
C ALA A 26 18.17 0.57 -0.55
N MET A 27 17.31 0.77 -1.55
CA MET A 27 17.68 0.78 -2.97
C MET A 27 18.51 2.00 -3.38
N GLU A 28 18.46 3.09 -2.63
CA GLU A 28 19.31 4.26 -2.85
C GLU A 28 20.79 4.02 -2.49
N ASN A 29 21.10 2.89 -1.83
CA ASN A 29 22.47 2.54 -1.47
C ASN A 29 23.22 1.90 -2.66
N GLU A 30 24.19 2.62 -3.23
CA GLU A 30 24.99 2.23 -4.40
C GLU A 30 25.85 0.96 -4.21
N GLN A 31 26.03 0.47 -2.98
CA GLN A 31 26.89 -0.68 -2.67
C GLN A 31 26.13 -2.01 -2.56
N GLN A 32 24.85 -2.04 -2.91
CA GLN A 32 24.04 -3.24 -2.75
C GLN A 32 24.34 -4.30 -3.83
N PRO A 33 24.53 -5.59 -3.47
CA PRO A 33 24.66 -6.67 -4.44
C PRO A 33 23.44 -6.77 -5.37
N LEU A 34 23.67 -7.10 -6.64
CA LEU A 34 22.61 -7.19 -7.66
C LEU A 34 21.46 -8.12 -7.24
N ASP A 35 21.77 -9.31 -6.70
CA ASP A 35 20.76 -10.26 -6.25
C ASP A 35 19.88 -9.72 -5.11
N GLU A 36 20.42 -8.85 -4.26
CA GLU A 36 19.66 -8.21 -3.20
C GLU A 36 18.82 -7.05 -3.76
N ALA A 37 19.37 -6.27 -4.69
CA ALA A 37 18.62 -5.23 -5.41
C ALA A 37 17.40 -5.81 -6.15
N MET A 38 17.55 -6.97 -6.80
CA MET A 38 16.43 -7.66 -7.46
C MET A 38 15.34 -8.07 -6.47
N LYS A 39 15.70 -8.62 -5.30
CA LYS A 39 14.74 -9.00 -4.26
C LYS A 39 14.00 -7.80 -3.69
N LEU A 40 14.71 -6.70 -3.43
CA LEU A 40 14.10 -5.46 -2.97
C LEU A 40 13.13 -4.90 -4.01
N PHE A 41 13.53 -4.89 -5.28
CA PHE A 41 12.67 -4.42 -6.37
C PHE A 41 11.39 -5.25 -6.50
N GLU A 42 11.50 -6.58 -6.50
CA GLU A 42 10.34 -7.48 -6.57
C GLU A 42 9.38 -7.24 -5.39
N ARG A 43 9.91 -7.14 -4.17
CA ARG A 43 9.11 -6.87 -2.97
C ARG A 43 8.48 -5.48 -3.02
N GLY A 44 9.22 -4.47 -3.46
CA GLY A 44 8.72 -3.11 -3.63
C GLY A 44 7.56 -3.05 -4.61
N GLN A 45 7.67 -3.71 -5.75
CA GLN A 45 6.59 -3.80 -6.74
C GLN A 45 5.33 -4.47 -6.17
N MET A 46 5.50 -5.55 -5.42
CA MET A 46 4.40 -6.24 -4.75
C MET A 46 3.69 -5.33 -3.71
N LEU A 47 4.46 -4.61 -2.90
CA LEU A 47 3.92 -3.68 -1.89
C LEU A 47 3.21 -2.48 -2.54
N ALA A 48 3.79 -1.91 -3.60
CA ALA A 48 3.19 -0.79 -4.32
C ALA A 48 1.82 -1.17 -4.91
N GLN A 49 1.73 -2.34 -5.55
CA GLN A 49 0.46 -2.86 -6.06
C GLN A 49 -0.57 -3.11 -4.95
N TYR A 50 -0.12 -3.67 -3.82
CA TYR A 50 -0.99 -3.91 -2.68
C TYR A 50 -1.52 -2.61 -2.06
N CYS A 51 -0.67 -1.60 -1.87
CA CYS A 51 -1.07 -0.27 -1.39
C CYS A 51 -2.09 0.38 -2.32
N ALA A 52 -1.87 0.35 -3.64
CA ALA A 52 -2.83 0.87 -4.62
C ALA A 52 -4.20 0.17 -4.49
N ALA A 53 -4.22 -1.17 -4.42
CA ALA A 53 -5.45 -1.92 -4.25
C ALA A 53 -6.20 -1.58 -2.95
N LEU A 54 -5.49 -1.35 -1.85
CA LEU A 54 -6.12 -0.92 -0.59
C LEU A 54 -6.77 0.47 -0.72
N LEU A 55 -6.10 1.40 -1.39
CA LEU A 55 -6.63 2.75 -1.63
C LEU A 55 -7.85 2.72 -2.56
N ASP A 56 -7.81 1.95 -3.64
CA ASP A 56 -8.93 1.77 -4.57
C ASP A 56 -10.17 1.23 -3.84
N ASN A 57 -9.98 0.23 -2.98
CA ASN A 57 -11.06 -0.33 -2.16
C ASN A 57 -11.62 0.70 -1.16
N ALA A 58 -10.76 1.51 -0.55
CA ALA A 58 -11.19 2.57 0.36
C ALA A 58 -12.01 3.64 -0.37
N GLU A 59 -11.57 4.05 -1.57
CA GLU A 59 -12.29 5.01 -2.40
C GLU A 59 -13.65 4.47 -2.85
N LEU A 60 -13.71 3.21 -3.27
CA LEU A 60 -14.97 2.55 -3.64
C LEU A 60 -15.96 2.57 -2.48
N ARG A 61 -15.51 2.23 -1.28
CA ARG A 61 -16.34 2.25 -0.07
C ARG A 61 -16.87 3.66 0.24
N ILE A 62 -16.05 4.70 0.05
CA ILE A 62 -16.51 6.10 0.22
C ILE A 62 -17.58 6.45 -0.82
N LYS A 63 -17.40 6.05 -2.08
CA LYS A 63 -18.38 6.28 -3.15
C LYS A 63 -19.71 5.60 -2.84
N GLU A 64 -19.69 4.35 -2.38
CA GLU A 64 -20.89 3.61 -1.98
C GLU A 64 -21.63 4.30 -0.83
N LEU A 65 -20.92 4.73 0.22
CA LEU A 65 -21.52 5.44 1.35
C LEU A 65 -22.15 6.78 0.93
N ASN A 66 -21.55 7.48 -0.03
CA ASN A 66 -22.10 8.73 -0.56
C ASN A 66 -23.30 8.50 -1.49
N ALA A 67 -23.31 7.41 -2.26
CA ALA A 67 -24.44 7.03 -3.10
C ALA A 67 -25.67 6.58 -2.30
N VAL A 68 -25.47 6.09 -1.08
CA VAL A 68 -26.54 5.63 -0.18
C VAL A 68 -27.13 6.75 0.68
N LYS A 69 -26.56 7.97 0.69
CA LYS A 69 -27.25 9.12 1.30
C LYS A 69 -28.52 9.40 0.50
N PRO A 70 -29.73 9.20 1.05
CA PRO A 70 -30.90 9.77 0.43
C PRO A 70 -30.67 11.27 0.40
N SER A 71 -30.94 11.90 -0.73
CA SER A 71 -31.16 13.34 -0.82
C SER A 71 -32.01 13.73 0.39
N ILE A 72 -31.40 14.33 1.41
CA ILE A 72 -32.18 15.10 2.36
C ILE A 72 -32.53 16.35 1.56
N GLU A 73 -33.56 16.20 0.73
CA GLU A 73 -34.37 17.31 0.25
C GLU A 73 -34.75 18.08 1.50
N ARG A 74 -34.11 19.23 1.69
CA ARG A 74 -34.72 20.29 2.47
C ARG A 74 -35.79 20.86 1.55
N ASP A 75 -36.97 20.26 1.60
CA ASP A 75 -38.17 20.95 1.21
C ASP A 75 -38.39 22.09 2.22
N ASP A 76 -38.53 23.31 1.68
CA ASP A 76 -38.88 24.61 2.30
C ASP A 76 -37.81 25.42 3.07
#